data_AF-A0A355ETN5-F1
#
_entry.id   AF-A0A355ETN5-F1
#
_cell.length_a   1.000
_cell.length_b   1.000
_cell.length_c   1.000
_cell.angle_alpha   90.00
_cell.angle_beta   90.00
_cell.angle_gamma   90.00
#
_symmetry.space_group_name_H-M   'P 1'
#
loop_
_entity.id
_entity.type
_entity.pdbx_description
1 polymer ?
#
loop_
_entity_poly.entity_id
_entity_poly.type
_entity_poly.pdbx_seq_one_letter_code
_entity_poly.pdbx_strand_id
1 'polypeptide(L)' 'MFQTLQNTVKIEFRIIPDGPLLVRAQAVGLDPGVADMEFQRTHRNGRSTVFLAGSGLKGV' A
#
# COMPACT_ATOMS: atom_id res chain seq x y z
N MET A 1 -29.57 24.90 -7.01
CA MET A 1 -29.24 23.82 -7.97
C MET A 1 -27.74 23.61 -7.90
N PHE A 2 -27.27 22.61 -7.15
CA PHE A 2 -25.84 22.33 -7.03
C PHE A 2 -25.42 21.44 -8.19
N GLN A 3 -24.65 21.97 -9.14
CA GLN A 3 -24.03 21.15 -10.18
C GLN A 3 -22.76 20.53 -9.62
N THR A 4 -22.73 19.20 -9.54
CA THR A 4 -21.52 18.44 -9.21
C THR A 4 -20.75 18.22 -10.50
N LEU A 5 -19.77 19.08 -10.80
CA LEU A 5 -18.85 18.87 -11.92
C LEU A 5 -17.75 17.90 -11.48
N GLN A 6 -17.86 16.63 -11.86
CA GLN A 6 -16.82 15.62 -11.60
C GLN A 6 -16.08 15.28 -12.89
N ASN A 7 -14.85 15.79 -13.02
CA ASN A 7 -13.89 15.26 -13.99
C ASN A 7 -13.05 14.19 -13.27
N THR A 8 -13.49 12.94 -13.38
CA THR A 8 -12.81 11.79 -12.79
C THR A 8 -12.27 10.90 -13.91
N VAL A 9 -11.01 10.49 -13.78
CA VAL A 9 -10.41 9.46 -14.64
C VAL A 9 -9.89 8.33 -13.75
N LYS A 10 -10.22 7.09 -14.12
CA LYS A 10 -9.69 5.89 -13.47
C LYS A 10 -8.52 5.37 -14.30
N ILE A 11 -7.37 5.20 -13.66
CA ILE A 11 -6.18 4.63 -14.30
C ILE A 11 -5.92 3.27 -13.66
N GLU A 12 -5.82 2.25 -14.49
CA GLU A 12 -5.40 0.90 -14.10
C GLU A 12 -3.98 0.69 -14.59
N PHE A 13 -3.09 0.30 -13.69
CA PHE A 13 -1.68 0.10 -14.00
C PHE A 13 -1.08 -1.00 -13.14
N ARG A 14 0.11 -1.46 -13.53
CA ARG A 14 0.87 -2.49 -12.83
C ARG A 14 2.28 -1.99 -12.56
N ILE A 15 2.76 -2.24 -11.35
CA ILE A 15 4.15 -1.98 -10.97
C ILE A 15 4.90 -3.30 -11.00
N ILE A 16 6.03 -3.31 -11.70
CA ILE A 16 6.96 -4.43 -11.77
C ILE A 16 8.30 -3.88 -11.29
N PRO A 17 8.69 -4.11 -10.03
CA PRO A 17 9.99 -3.67 -9.53
C PRO A 17 11.12 -4.36 -10.29
N ASP A 18 12.11 -3.59 -10.75
CA ASP A 18 13.37 -4.11 -11.28
C ASP A 18 14.38 -4.30 -10.13
N GLY A 19 14.04 -5.21 -9.22
CA GLY A 19 14.83 -5.52 -8.02
C GLY A 19 14.01 -5.62 -6.73
N PRO A 20 14.69 -5.87 -5.58
CA PRO A 20 14.02 -5.97 -4.28
C PRO A 20 13.40 -4.63 -3.86
N LEU A 21 12.13 -4.66 -3.44
CA LEU A 21 11.42 -3.49 -2.91
C LEU A 21 11.04 -3.75 -1.46
N LEU A 22 11.60 -2.97 -0.52
CA LEU A 22 11.15 -2.95 0.87
C LEU A 22 10.08 -1.87 1.06
N VAL A 23 8.84 -2.30 1.34
CA VAL A 23 7.77 -1.39 1.79
C VAL A 23 7.73 -1.45 3.31
N ARG A 24 8.47 -0.56 3.97
CA ARG A 24 8.62 -0.61 5.43
C ARG A 24 7.30 -0.29 6.13
N ALA A 25 6.92 -1.10 7.12
CA ALA A 25 5.83 -0.78 8.03
C ALA A 25 6.15 0.50 8.83
N GLN A 26 5.18 1.41 8.94
CA GLN A 26 5.37 2.66 9.70
C GLN A 26 5.16 2.49 11.20
N ALA A 27 4.55 1.39 11.62
CA ALA A 27 4.31 1.05 13.01
C ALA A 27 4.77 -0.39 13.27
N VAL A 28 5.36 -0.61 14.44
CA VAL A 28 5.68 -1.95 14.94
C VAL A 28 4.37 -2.68 15.21
N GLY A 29 4.27 -3.91 14.72
CA GLY A 29 3.10 -4.76 14.97
C GLY A 29 2.94 -5.09 16.46
N LEU A 30 1.76 -5.56 16.84
CA LEU A 30 1.53 -6.08 18.20
C LEU A 30 2.22 -7.44 18.44
N ASP A 31 2.74 -8.06 17.38
CA ASP A 31 3.44 -9.34 17.46
C ASP A 31 4.92 -9.08 17.83
N PRO A 32 5.34 -9.45 19.06
CA PRO A 32 6.71 -9.22 19.52
C PRO A 32 7.73 -10.16 18.84
N GLY A 33 7.27 -11.16 18.09
CA GLY A 33 8.12 -12.11 17.38
C GLY A 33 8.67 -11.57 16.05
N VAL A 34 8.30 -10.37 15.66
CA VAL A 34 8.60 -9.84 14.32
C VAL A 34 9.64 -8.72 14.38
N ALA A 35 10.53 -8.71 13.39
CA ALA A 35 11.69 -7.84 13.37
C ALA A 35 11.32 -6.37 13.10
N ASP A 36 12.04 -5.40 13.69
CA ASP A 36 11.80 -3.95 13.53
C ASP A 36 11.70 -3.43 12.09
N MET A 37 12.20 -4.19 11.11
CA MET A 37 12.24 -3.82 9.69
C MET A 37 11.26 -4.68 8.87
N GLU A 38 9.98 -4.64 9.24
CA GLU A 38 8.95 -5.41 8.55
C GLU A 38 8.47 -4.80 7.24
N PHE A 39 7.98 -5.68 6.39
CA PHE A 39 7.10 -5.33 5.29
C PHE A 39 5.73 -4.87 5.80
N GLN A 40 5.14 -3.88 5.14
CA GLN A 40 3.76 -3.49 5.35
C GLN A 40 2.82 -4.60 4.83
N ARG A 41 1.88 -5.04 5.67
CA ARG A 41 0.98 -6.17 5.36
C ARG A 41 -0.49 -5.79 5.45
N THR A 42 -1.30 -6.45 4.64
CA THR A 42 -2.77 -6.36 4.63
C THR A 42 -3.39 -7.75 4.46
N HIS A 43 -4.71 -7.85 4.53
CA HIS A 43 -5.43 -9.09 4.24
C HIS A 43 -6.07 -9.02 2.85
N ARG A 44 -5.81 -10.03 2.01
CA ARG A 44 -6.47 -10.22 0.73
C ARG A 44 -6.97 -11.65 0.65
N ASN A 45 -8.27 -11.82 0.38
CA ASN A 45 -8.93 -13.13 0.33
C ASN A 45 -8.69 -13.96 1.61
N GLY A 46 -8.76 -13.32 2.78
CA GLY A 46 -8.56 -13.97 4.08
C GLY A 46 -7.11 -14.34 4.41
N ARG A 47 -6.13 -13.99 3.57
CA ARG A 47 -4.71 -14.27 3.80
C ARG A 47 -3.91 -12.98 3.96
N SER A 48 -2.96 -13.01 4.89
CA SER A 48 -2.00 -11.91 5.07
C SER A 48 -1.05 -11.84 3.86
N THR A 49 -0.90 -10.66 3.27
CA THR A 49 -0.04 -10.40 2.11
C THR A 49 0.69 -9.07 2.25
N VAL A 50 1.86 -8.96 1.63
CA VAL A 50 2.56 -7.69 1.48
C VAL A 50 1.77 -6.78 0.53
N PHE A 51 1.76 -5.48 0.79
CA PHE A 51 1.16 -4.50 -0.13
C PHE A 51 1.94 -3.19 -0.16
N LEU A 52 1.71 -2.43 -1.22
CA LEU A 52 2.22 -1.07 -1.36
C LEU A 52 1.07 -0.09 -1.09
N ALA A 53 1.18 0.68 -0.01
CA ALA A 53 0.15 1.64 0.36
C ALA A 53 0.06 2.79 -0.65
N GLY A 54 -1.16 3.31 -0.86
CA GLY A 54 -1.39 4.45 -1.75
C GLY A 54 -0.63 5.71 -1.35
N SER A 55 -0.40 5.93 -0.05
CA SER A 55 0.46 7.01 0.45
C SER A 55 1.91 6.87 0.00
N GLY A 56 2.43 5.64 -0.06
CA GLY A 56 3.77 5.36 -0.59
C GLY A 56 3.87 5.54 -2.11
N LEU A 57 2.77 5.33 -2.83
CA LEU A 57 2.70 5.50 -4.29
C LEU A 57 2.56 6.95 -4.74
N LYS A 58 1.78 7.73 -4.00
CA LYS A 58 1.51 9.11 -4.36
C LYS A 58 2.80 9.92 -4.45
N GLY A 59 3.82 9.56 -3.64
CA GLY A 59 4.92 10.46 -3.34
C GLY A 59 4.38 11.71 -2.63
N VAL A 60 5.24 12.47 -1.98
CA VAL A 60 4.84 13.79 -1.44
C VAL A 60 4.80 14.79 -2.57
#